data_AF-A0A0F9AUA2-F1
#
_entry.id   AF-A0A0F9AUA2-F1
#
_cell.length_a   1.000
_cell.length_b   1.000
_cell.length_c   1.000
_cell.angle_alpha   90.00
_cell.angle_beta   90.00
_cell.angle_gamma   90.00
#
_symmetry.space_group_name_H-M   'P 1'
#
loop_
_entity.id
_entity.type
_entity.pdbx_description
1 polymer ?
#
loop_
_entity_poly.entity_id
_entity_poly.type
_entity_poly.pdbx_seq_one_letter_code
_entity_poly.pdbx_strand_id
1 'polypeptide(L)'
;MLRQSTGNMYSSYITHTWNPLKGKCEFDCHYCYMKSIVKNPKPIRLVESELKTNLGKNNFIFVGSSTDMFHPDVPTEWTEEVLR
;
A
#
# COMPACT_ATOMS: atom_id res chain seq x y z
N MET A 1 -1.88 9.61 3.36
CA MET A 1 -1.68 10.45 2.17
C MET A 1 -2.02 9.68 0.91
N LEU A 2 -3.12 10.09 0.28
CA LEU A 2 -3.50 9.69 -1.06
C LEU A 2 -2.50 10.32 -2.05
N ARG A 3 -1.99 9.54 -3.01
CA ARG A 3 -1.03 10.01 -4.02
C ARG A 3 -1.60 9.82 -5.40
N GLN A 4 -1.49 10.82 -6.27
CA GLN A 4 -1.83 10.65 -7.69
C GLN A 4 -0.98 9.54 -8.31
N SER A 5 -1.60 8.66 -9.07
CA SER A 5 -0.91 7.56 -9.72
C SER A 5 -0.02 8.10 -10.85
N THR A 6 1.26 7.71 -10.83
CA THR A 6 2.23 7.99 -11.91
C THR A 6 2.80 6.72 -12.53
N GLY A 7 2.39 5.56 -12.02
CA GLY A 7 2.85 4.26 -12.49
C GLY A 7 2.06 3.75 -13.71
N ASN A 8 2.54 2.64 -14.28
CA ASN A 8 1.88 1.95 -15.38
C ASN A 8 0.93 0.83 -14.91
N MET A 9 0.75 0.63 -13.60
CA MET A 9 -0.20 -0.34 -13.07
C MET A 9 -1.64 0.13 -13.33
N TYR A 10 -2.33 -0.57 -14.24
CA TYR A 10 -3.74 -0.29 -14.58
C TYR A 10 -3.99 1.19 -14.91
N SER A 11 -3.09 1.77 -15.71
CA SER A 11 -2.99 3.21 -15.98
C SER A 11 -4.24 3.83 -16.60
N SER A 12 -5.10 3.03 -17.22
CA SER A 12 -6.33 3.50 -17.86
C SER A 12 -7.42 3.94 -16.88
N TYR A 13 -7.39 3.47 -15.64
CA TYR A 13 -8.44 3.79 -14.67
C TYR A 13 -7.95 4.09 -13.26
N ILE A 14 -6.77 3.63 -12.82
CA ILE A 14 -6.26 3.99 -11.49
C ILE A 14 -5.90 5.47 -11.44
N THR A 15 -6.61 6.23 -10.61
CA THR A 15 -6.36 7.66 -10.45
C THR A 15 -5.35 7.93 -9.34
N HIS A 16 -5.36 7.13 -8.28
CA HIS A 16 -4.53 7.34 -7.09
C HIS A 16 -4.03 6.02 -6.49
N THR A 17 -3.00 6.13 -5.66
CA THR A 17 -2.51 5.07 -4.78
C THR A 17 -2.70 5.48 -3.32
N TRP A 18 -3.01 4.51 -2.47
CA TRP A 18 -3.13 4.70 -1.03
C TRP A 18 -2.47 3.53 -0.30
N ASN A 19 -1.57 3.82 0.64
CA ASN A 19 -0.74 2.82 1.30
C ASN A 19 -0.81 3.00 2.83
N PRO A 20 -1.87 2.47 3.47
CA PRO A 20 -2.03 2.52 4.92
C PRO A 20 -1.08 1.56 5.66
N LEU A 21 -0.78 0.40 5.06
CA LEU A 21 0.35 -0.44 5.49
C LEU A 21 1.63 0.01 4.78
N LYS A 22 2.73 0.09 5.55
CA LYS A 22 4.05 0.45 5.02
C LYS A 22 5.12 -0.41 5.67
N GLY A 23 6.21 -0.66 4.94
CA GLY A 23 7.38 -1.37 5.46
C GLY A 23 7.84 -2.45 4.49
N LYS A 24 8.70 -3.34 4.99
CA LYS A 24 9.15 -4.52 4.27
C LYS A 24 7.97 -5.48 4.09
N CYS A 25 7.79 -5.99 2.88
CA CYS A 25 6.90 -7.13 2.64
C CYS A 25 7.67 -8.42 2.96
N GLU A 26 7.10 -9.28 3.80
CA GLU A 26 7.77 -10.47 4.32
C GLU A 26 7.91 -11.61 3.29
N PHE A 27 7.16 -11.59 2.18
CA PHE A 27 7.40 -12.51 1.06
C PHE A 27 8.79 -12.36 0.42
N ASP A 28 9.40 -11.17 0.54
CA ASP A 28 10.75 -10.86 0.08
C ASP A 28 11.09 -11.33 -1.35
N CYS A 29 10.11 -11.27 -2.28
CA CYS A 29 10.25 -11.79 -3.63
C CYS A 29 11.48 -11.21 -4.35
N HIS A 30 12.24 -12.05 -5.06
CA HIS A 30 13.46 -11.63 -5.77
C HIS A 30 13.19 -10.53 -6.81
N TYR A 31 12.04 -10.58 -7.48
CA TYR A 31 11.64 -9.66 -8.53
C TYR A 31 10.86 -8.42 -8.02
N CYS A 32 10.73 -8.24 -6.71
CA CYS A 32 9.92 -7.15 -6.16
C CYS A 32 10.51 -5.78 -6.53
N TYR A 33 9.76 -4.99 -7.29
CA TYR A 33 10.20 -3.66 -7.74
C TYR A 33 10.46 -2.69 -6.57
N MET A 34 9.81 -2.90 -5.42
CA MET A 34 10.02 -2.06 -4.23
C MET A 34 11.44 -2.13 -3.67
N LYS A 35 12.21 -3.20 -3.96
CA LYS A 35 13.60 -3.35 -3.53
C LYS A 35 14.54 -2.33 -4.18
N SER A 36 14.26 -1.90 -5.41
CA SER A 36 15.06 -0.85 -6.07
C SER A 36 14.68 0.55 -5.59
N ILE A 37 13.45 0.73 -5.11
CA ILE A 37 12.92 2.02 -4.65
C ILE A 37 13.29 2.28 -3.18
N VAL A 38 13.17 1.26 -2.32
CA VAL A 38 13.38 1.38 -0.87
C VAL A 38 14.53 0.47 -0.45
N LYS A 39 15.73 1.05 -0.35
CA LYS A 39 16.96 0.29 -0.02
C LYS A 39 16.97 -0.27 1.41
N ASN A 40 16.36 0.43 2.36
CA ASN A 40 16.34 0.06 3.78
C ASN A 40 14.91 0.15 4.34
N PRO A 41 14.04 -0.82 4.02
CA PRO A 41 12.66 -0.78 4.48
C PRO A 41 12.60 -1.00 6.00
N LYS A 42 11.80 -0.20 6.69
CA LYS A 42 11.41 -0.46 8.09
C LYS A 42 10.50 -1.70 8.15
N PRO A 43 10.37 -2.37 9.32
CA PRO A 43 9.38 -3.43 9.49
C PRO A 43 7.97 -3.00 9.09
N ILE A 44 7.16 -3.98 8.67
CA ILE A 44 5.76 -3.77 8.34
C ILE A 44 5.01 -3.17 9.53
N ARG A 45 4.18 -2.17 9.25
CA ARG A 45 3.36 -1.49 10.24
C ARG A 45 2.13 -0.87 9.59
N LEU A 46 1.05 -0.87 10.33
CA LEU A 46 -0.09 0.01 10.06
C LEU A 46 0.30 1.45 10.41
N VAL A 47 0.04 2.38 9.50
CA VAL A 47 0.24 3.81 9.74
C VAL A 47 -1.13 4.43 10.00
N GLU A 48 -1.54 4.48 11.26
CA GLU A 48 -2.89 4.92 11.67
C GLU A 48 -3.29 6.30 11.12
N SER A 49 -2.33 7.22 10.96
CA SER A 49 -2.60 8.53 10.37
C SER A 49 -3.03 8.45 8.89
N GLU A 50 -2.67 7.38 8.17
CA GLU A 50 -3.14 7.12 6.82
C GLU A 50 -4.62 6.74 6.77
N LEU A 51 -5.17 6.11 7.82
CA LEU A 51 -6.59 5.75 7.91
C LEU A 51 -7.51 6.97 7.97
N LYS A 52 -6.98 8.13 8.39
CA LYS A 52 -7.69 9.41 8.40
C LYS A 52 -7.63 10.16 7.06
N THR A 53 -7.06 9.54 6.02
CA THR A 53 -6.90 10.17 4.70
C THR A 53 -8.28 10.33 4.03
N ASN A 54 -8.62 11.54 3.58
CA ASN A 54 -9.76 11.74 2.70
C ASN A 54 -9.48 11.08 1.34
N LEU A 55 -10.22 10.03 1.02
CA LEU A 55 -10.08 9.28 -0.25
C LEU A 55 -10.79 9.96 -1.44
N GLY A 56 -11.58 11.00 -1.17
CA GLY A 56 -12.32 11.74 -2.18
C GLY A 56 -13.52 10.98 -2.75
N LYS A 57 -14.06 11.46 -3.87
CA LYS A 57 -15.15 10.84 -4.63
C LYS A 57 -14.71 10.64 -6.07
N ASN A 58 -15.27 9.64 -6.76
CA ASN A 58 -14.97 9.31 -8.16
C ASN A 58 -13.49 8.97 -8.41
N ASN A 59 -12.77 8.49 -7.40
CA ASN A 59 -11.42 7.98 -7.53
C ASN A 59 -11.44 6.46 -7.67
N PHE A 60 -10.54 5.92 -8.49
CA PHE A 60 -10.18 4.51 -8.48
C PHE A 60 -8.81 4.40 -7.83
N ILE A 61 -8.79 3.82 -6.63
CA ILE A 61 -7.63 3.85 -5.75
C ILE A 61 -6.99 2.47 -5.72
N PHE A 62 -5.72 2.39 -6.07
CA PHE A 62 -4.92 1.19 -5.86
C PHE A 62 -4.39 1.17 -4.43
N VAL A 63 -4.78 0.16 -3.65
CA VAL A 63 -4.38 0.00 -2.25
C VAL A 63 -3.26 -1.03 -2.13
N GLY A 64 -2.21 -0.73 -1.37
CA GLY A 64 -1.13 -1.70 -1.11
C GLY A 64 -0.12 -1.84 -2.25
N SER A 65 0.21 -0.75 -2.94
CA SER A 65 1.27 -0.78 -3.97
C SER A 65 2.66 -1.07 -3.39
N SER A 66 2.92 -0.71 -2.13
CA SER A 66 4.27 -0.83 -1.55
C SER A 66 4.53 -2.06 -0.68
N THR A 67 3.49 -2.72 -0.20
CA THR A 67 3.59 -3.91 0.65
C THR A 67 2.31 -4.72 0.56
N ASP A 68 2.42 -6.03 0.71
CA ASP A 68 1.27 -6.94 0.72
C ASP A 68 0.59 -6.93 2.10
N MET A 69 -0.71 -6.64 2.14
CA MET A 69 -1.52 -6.64 3.38
C MET A 69 -2.13 -7.99 3.72
N PHE A 70 -2.08 -8.95 2.78
CA PHE A 70 -2.64 -10.29 2.96
C PHE A 70 -1.54 -11.33 3.24
N HIS A 71 -0.32 -10.89 3.56
CA HIS A 71 0.73 -11.77 4.05
C HIS A 71 0.31 -12.42 5.38
N PRO A 72 0.59 -13.71 5.64
CA PRO A 72 0.21 -14.40 6.88
C PRO A 72 0.68 -13.71 8.17
N ASP A 73 1.84 -13.06 8.13
CA ASP A 73 2.42 -12.33 9.27
C ASP A 73 1.83 -10.91 9.49
N VAL A 74 0.90 -10.46 8.64
CA VAL A 74 0.17 -9.21 8.86
C VAL A 74 -1.05 -9.49 9.74
N PRO A 75 -1.21 -8.79 10.89
CA PRO A 75 -2.40 -8.93 11.73
C PRO A 75 -3.68 -8.68 10.91
N THR A 76 -4.64 -9.61 11.01
CA THR A 76 -5.89 -9.53 10.24
C THR A 76 -6.65 -8.25 10.56
N GLU A 77 -6.57 -7.77 11.79
CA GLU A 77 -7.19 -6.53 12.26
C GLU A 77 -6.70 -5.32 11.46
N TRP A 78 -5.43 -5.31 11.01
CA TRP A 78 -4.91 -4.20 10.21
C TRP A 78 -5.53 -4.16 8.81
N THR A 79 -5.78 -5.33 8.22
CA THR A 79 -6.46 -5.43 6.92
C THR A 79 -7.93 -5.05 7.06
N GLU A 80 -8.58 -5.46 8.14
CA GLU A 80 -9.96 -5.05 8.45
C GLU A 80 -10.09 -3.53 8.63
N GLU A 81 -9.16 -2.88 9.33
CA GLU A 81 -9.13 -1.43 9.49
C GLU A 81 -8.94 -0.68 8.16
N VAL A 82 -8.27 -1.30 7.17
CA VAL A 82 -8.07 -0.71 5.85
C VAL A 82 -9.29 -0.85 4.94
N LEU A 83 -10.05 -1.94 5.08
CA LEU A 83 -11.18 -2.28 4.21
C LEU A 83 -12.55 -1.79 4.73
N ARG A 84 -12.57 -1.17 5.91
CA ARG A 84 -13.76 -0.63 6.56
C ARG A 84 -14.33 0.60 5.86
#